data_AF-A0A2E6YH53-F1
#
_entry.id   AF-A0A2E6YH53-F1
#
_cell.length_a   1.000
_cell.length_b   1.000
_cell.length_c   1.000
_cell.angle_alpha   90.00
_cell.angle_beta   90.00
_cell.angle_gamma   90.00
#
_symmetry.space_group_name_H-M   'P 1'
#
loop_
_entity.id
_entity.type
_entity.pdbx_description
1 polymer ?
#
loop_
_entity_poly.entity_id
_entity_poly.type
_entity_poly.pdbx_seq_one_letter_code
_entity_poly.pdbx_strand_id
1 'polypeptide(L)'
;MNILSQKELLQFKGIWHSIKVENIASILTSGVLEARTTQRYWQNGMVYRDNQGKAYHDSHYMKGWSMTRDKDYAFGWACVTFLFDWEAIKRDFKIKTISWNYRSASCNVNYDKEREEFVISNIMSQTFDEMKEEYEEITDDIYDNKGSEALEKWRKENGMDIIEYWKRKGTKSISLDKYLKGIFISKETYEIYEGKGFEAVENHPLFKGFISQDEARERHQKSMKPYVYRLKK
;
A
#
# COMPACT_ATOMS: atom_id res chain seq x y z
N MET A 1 -0.41 1.01 -28.67
CA MET A 1 -0.87 1.08 -27.27
C MET A 1 -2.13 1.95 -27.21
N ASN A 2 -3.26 1.40 -26.78
CA ASN A 2 -4.50 2.17 -26.61
C ASN A 2 -4.54 2.73 -25.17
N ILE A 3 -4.57 4.05 -25.03
CA ILE A 3 -4.66 4.73 -23.74
C ILE A 3 -6.14 5.00 -23.46
N LEU A 4 -6.62 4.56 -22.30
CA LEU A 4 -8.02 4.78 -21.92
C LEU A 4 -8.28 6.26 -21.67
N SER A 5 -9.32 6.79 -22.29
CA SER A 5 -9.82 8.13 -22.02
C SER A 5 -10.41 8.24 -20.61
N GLN A 6 -10.56 9.47 -20.11
CA GLN A 6 -11.22 9.73 -18.84
C GLN A 6 -12.65 9.16 -18.79
N LYS A 7 -13.39 9.24 -19.91
CA LYS A 7 -14.75 8.68 -20.02
C LYS A 7 -14.75 7.16 -19.83
N GLU A 8 -13.79 6.48 -20.45
CA GLU A 8 -13.60 5.03 -20.28
C GLU A 8 -13.08 4.65 -18.90
N LEU A 9 -12.43 5.56 -18.18
CA LEU A 9 -12.01 5.32 -16.80
C LEU A 9 -13.13 5.57 -15.77
N LEU A 10 -14.21 6.27 -16.15
CA LEU A 10 -15.32 6.59 -15.23
C LEU A 10 -16.34 5.45 -15.08
N GLN A 11 -16.38 4.51 -16.03
CA GLN A 11 -17.20 3.29 -15.91
C GLN A 11 -16.70 2.34 -14.82
N PHE A 12 -15.42 2.45 -14.43
CA PHE A 12 -14.82 1.60 -13.41
C PHE A 12 -15.04 2.21 -12.02
N LYS A 13 -15.76 1.47 -11.17
CA LYS A 13 -16.02 1.84 -9.77
C LYS A 13 -15.42 0.79 -8.86
N GLY A 14 -14.82 1.24 -7.77
CA GLY A 14 -14.19 0.36 -6.80
C GLY A 14 -13.14 1.09 -6.00
N ILE A 15 -12.16 0.33 -5.52
CA ILE A 15 -11.03 0.85 -4.78
C ILE A 15 -9.72 0.45 -5.47
N TRP A 16 -8.76 1.36 -5.48
CA TRP A 16 -7.56 1.27 -6.29
C TRP A 16 -6.34 1.03 -5.41
N HIS A 17 -5.44 0.19 -5.90
CA HIS A 17 -4.16 -0.10 -5.25
C HIS A 17 -3.06 -0.18 -6.29
N SER A 18 -1.99 0.56 -6.07
CA SER A 18 -0.89 0.66 -7.02
C SER A 18 0.27 -0.21 -6.58
N ILE A 19 0.83 -0.96 -7.53
CA ILE A 19 1.81 -2.01 -7.33
C ILE A 19 3.05 -1.68 -8.17
N LYS A 20 4.21 -1.90 -7.57
CA LYS A 20 5.49 -1.76 -8.27
C LYS A 20 5.75 -2.96 -9.19
N VAL A 21 6.38 -2.73 -10.34
CA VAL A 21 6.58 -3.75 -11.39
C VAL A 21 7.16 -5.05 -10.84
N GLU A 22 8.18 -4.95 -9.99
CA GLU A 22 8.92 -6.09 -9.45
C GLU A 22 8.06 -7.07 -8.65
N ASN A 23 6.90 -6.67 -8.15
CA ASN A 23 6.01 -7.53 -7.37
C ASN A 23 4.91 -8.20 -8.21
N ILE A 24 4.66 -7.71 -9.43
CA ILE A 24 3.45 -8.06 -10.17
C ILE A 24 3.45 -9.52 -10.59
N ALA A 25 4.55 -10.01 -11.15
CA ALA A 25 4.63 -11.39 -11.62
C ALA A 25 4.33 -12.38 -10.49
N SER A 26 4.86 -12.13 -9.29
CA SER A 26 4.61 -12.95 -8.09
C SER A 26 3.14 -12.88 -7.65
N ILE A 27 2.54 -11.69 -7.66
CA ILE A 27 1.14 -11.49 -7.26
C ILE A 27 0.17 -12.18 -8.24
N LEU A 28 0.40 -12.03 -9.54
CA LEU A 28 -0.44 -12.67 -10.56
C LEU A 28 -0.30 -14.19 -10.55
N THR A 29 0.92 -14.71 -10.36
CA THR A 29 1.17 -16.15 -10.29
C THR A 29 0.55 -16.78 -9.04
N SER A 30 0.66 -16.12 -7.89
CA SER A 30 0.10 -16.64 -6.64
C SER A 30 -1.41 -16.46 -6.52
N GLY A 31 -2.02 -15.60 -7.35
CA GLY A 31 -3.45 -15.30 -7.30
C GLY A 31 -3.87 -14.54 -6.05
N VAL A 32 -2.91 -14.01 -5.27
CA VAL A 32 -3.18 -13.30 -4.02
C VAL A 32 -2.35 -12.03 -3.89
N LEU A 33 -2.94 -11.01 -3.28
CA LEU A 33 -2.25 -9.80 -2.84
C LEU A 33 -2.02 -9.89 -1.33
N GLU A 34 -0.75 -9.94 -0.91
CA GLU A 34 -0.35 -9.99 0.49
C GLU A 34 -0.35 -8.59 1.14
N ALA A 35 -0.69 -8.51 2.42
CA ALA A 35 -0.65 -7.25 3.17
C ALA A 35 0.80 -6.92 3.56
N ARG A 36 1.35 -5.86 2.95
CA ARG A 36 2.74 -5.43 3.17
C ARG A 36 2.86 -4.04 3.79
N THR A 37 1.78 -3.27 3.85
CA THR A 37 1.81 -1.95 4.49
C THR A 37 1.52 -2.08 5.97
N THR A 38 2.29 -1.36 6.79
CA THR A 38 2.07 -1.21 8.22
C THR A 38 1.63 0.22 8.55
N GLN A 39 0.73 0.33 9.52
CA GLN A 39 0.23 1.61 10.00
C GLN A 39 0.18 1.60 11.52
N ARG A 40 0.58 2.71 12.15
CA ARG A 40 0.45 2.87 13.60
C ARG A 40 -1.01 3.17 13.97
N TYR A 41 -1.44 2.67 15.11
CA TYR A 41 -2.68 3.07 15.73
C TYR A 41 -2.54 3.09 17.25
N TRP A 42 -3.42 3.83 17.91
CA TRP A 42 -3.53 3.87 19.37
C TRP A 42 -4.90 3.34 19.76
N GLN A 43 -4.96 2.58 20.85
CA GLN A 43 -6.21 1.95 21.31
C GLN A 43 -7.30 2.96 21.64
N ASN A 44 -6.90 4.15 22.12
CA ASN A 44 -7.81 5.26 22.40
C ASN A 44 -8.26 6.03 21.13
N GLY A 45 -7.83 5.60 19.95
CA GLY A 45 -8.20 6.20 18.66
C GLY A 45 -7.50 7.53 18.34
N MET A 46 -6.66 8.05 19.23
CA MET A 46 -5.92 9.28 19.03
C MET A 46 -4.72 9.06 18.10
N VAL A 47 -4.25 10.14 17.48
CA VAL A 47 -3.01 10.14 16.69
C VAL A 47 -2.02 11.06 17.39
N TYR A 48 -0.87 10.52 17.76
CA TYR A 48 0.17 11.27 18.45
C TYR A 48 1.34 11.58 17.50
N ARG A 49 2.04 12.68 17.78
CA ARG A 49 3.30 13.05 17.12
C ARG A 49 4.48 12.48 17.90
N ASP A 50 5.60 12.30 17.20
CA ASP A 50 6.88 11.84 17.74
C ASP A 50 7.34 12.61 18.99
N ASN A 51 7.05 13.91 19.07
CA ASN A 51 7.41 14.76 20.20
C ASN A 51 6.50 14.60 21.45
N GLN A 52 5.53 13.69 21.45
CA GLN A 52 4.59 13.48 22.57
C GLN A 52 5.00 12.36 23.54
N GLY A 53 6.26 11.91 23.46
CA GLY A 53 6.86 10.98 24.43
C GLY A 53 6.10 9.65 24.53
N LYS A 54 5.87 9.17 25.75
CA LYS A 54 5.25 7.86 26.02
C LYS A 54 3.94 7.64 25.24
N ALA A 55 3.09 8.66 25.13
CA ALA A 55 1.83 8.55 24.41
C ALA A 55 2.02 8.17 22.93
N TYR A 56 3.12 8.59 22.30
CA TYR A 56 3.48 8.18 20.93
C TYR A 56 3.98 6.73 20.87
N HIS A 57 4.81 6.33 21.84
CA HIS A 57 5.42 5.00 21.91
C HIS A 57 4.43 3.89 22.30
N ASP A 58 3.35 4.22 23.02
CA ASP A 58 2.21 3.33 23.30
C ASP A 58 1.37 3.00 22.03
N SER A 59 1.92 3.19 20.83
CA SER A 59 1.28 2.77 19.59
C SER A 59 1.44 1.28 19.34
N HIS A 60 0.42 0.74 18.70
CA HIS A 60 0.40 -0.59 18.11
C HIS A 60 0.45 -0.49 16.59
N TYR A 61 0.63 -1.63 15.94
CA TYR A 61 0.62 -1.71 14.48
C TYR A 61 -0.58 -2.48 13.94
N MET A 62 -1.10 -2.00 12.84
CA MET A 62 -2.01 -2.73 11.98
C MET A 62 -1.34 -2.94 10.62
N LYS A 63 -1.59 -4.11 10.04
CA LYS A 63 -1.12 -4.49 8.71
C LYS A 63 -2.27 -4.50 7.74
N GLY A 64 -2.00 -4.16 6.50
CA GLY A 64 -3.05 -4.04 5.51
C GLY A 64 -2.56 -3.58 4.15
N TRP A 65 -3.52 -3.05 3.39
CA TRP A 65 -3.30 -2.47 2.08
C TRP A 65 -3.70 -1.00 2.11
N SER A 66 -2.80 -0.16 1.64
CA SER A 66 -3.07 1.24 1.35
C SER A 66 -3.81 1.35 0.04
N MET A 67 -5.10 1.65 0.10
CA MET A 67 -5.93 1.76 -1.08
C MET A 67 -6.61 3.13 -1.14
N THR A 68 -7.16 3.51 -2.29
CA THR A 68 -7.83 4.80 -2.46
C THR A 68 -9.07 4.69 -3.34
N ARG A 69 -10.06 5.56 -3.12
CA ARG A 69 -11.21 5.71 -4.02
C ARG A 69 -10.90 6.64 -5.19
N ASP A 70 -9.86 7.46 -5.07
CA ASP A 70 -9.38 8.33 -6.12
C ASP A 70 -8.41 7.57 -7.04
N LYS A 71 -8.91 7.22 -8.23
CA LYS A 71 -8.10 6.54 -9.25
C LYS A 71 -6.92 7.38 -9.73
N ASP A 72 -7.10 8.69 -9.87
CA ASP A 72 -6.06 9.57 -10.40
C ASP A 72 -4.93 9.72 -9.37
N TYR A 73 -5.27 9.72 -8.07
CA TYR A 73 -4.28 9.56 -7.00
C TYR A 73 -3.53 8.23 -7.15
N ALA A 74 -4.22 7.09 -7.22
CA ALA A 74 -3.58 5.77 -7.33
C ALA A 74 -2.58 5.71 -8.51
N PHE A 75 -3.01 6.20 -9.67
CA PHE A 75 -2.20 6.22 -10.88
C PHE A 75 -0.94 7.06 -10.73
N GLY A 76 -0.97 8.12 -9.92
CA GLY A 76 0.20 8.96 -9.68
C GLY A 76 1.37 8.28 -8.96
N TRP A 77 1.15 7.17 -8.24
CA TRP A 77 2.12 6.55 -7.34
C TRP A 77 2.84 5.32 -7.87
N ALA A 78 2.27 4.55 -8.81
CA ALA A 78 2.94 3.33 -9.26
C ALA A 78 2.63 2.89 -10.69
N CYS A 79 3.38 1.86 -11.07
CA CYS A 79 3.53 1.30 -12.39
C CYS A 79 2.30 0.56 -12.90
N VAL A 80 1.71 -0.29 -12.06
CA VAL A 80 0.48 -1.03 -12.38
C VAL A 80 -0.52 -0.81 -11.28
N THR A 81 -1.76 -0.55 -11.66
CA THR A 81 -2.83 -0.28 -10.71
C THR A 81 -3.89 -1.34 -10.81
N PHE A 82 -4.23 -1.93 -9.68
CA PHE A 82 -5.32 -2.88 -9.54
C PHE A 82 -6.58 -2.14 -9.11
N LEU A 83 -7.69 -2.53 -9.71
CA LEU A 83 -9.04 -2.14 -9.32
C LEU A 83 -9.70 -3.31 -8.60
N PHE A 84 -10.11 -3.07 -7.36
CA PHE A 84 -10.81 -4.03 -6.53
C PHE A 84 -12.29 -3.69 -6.35
N ASP A 85 -13.10 -4.73 -6.19
CA ASP A 85 -14.50 -4.64 -5.81
C ASP A 85 -14.65 -4.09 -4.39
N TRP A 86 -15.02 -2.82 -4.30
CA TRP A 86 -15.14 -2.11 -3.02
C TRP A 86 -16.16 -2.74 -2.09
N GLU A 87 -17.32 -3.17 -2.60
CA GLU A 87 -18.38 -3.73 -1.75
C GLU A 87 -17.99 -5.11 -1.23
N ALA A 88 -17.32 -5.92 -2.06
CA ALA A 88 -16.80 -7.20 -1.60
C ALA A 88 -15.69 -7.04 -0.55
N ILE A 89 -14.75 -6.10 -0.76
CA ILE A 89 -13.68 -5.80 0.20
C ILE A 89 -14.27 -5.29 1.53
N LYS A 90 -15.21 -4.35 1.49
CA LYS A 90 -15.86 -3.77 2.68
C LYS A 90 -16.64 -4.80 3.50
N ARG A 91 -17.22 -5.81 2.86
CA ARG A 91 -17.92 -6.90 3.55
C ARG A 91 -16.96 -7.81 4.31
N ASP A 92 -15.80 -8.11 3.72
CA ASP A 92 -14.93 -9.19 4.19
C ASP A 92 -13.74 -8.68 5.04
N PHE A 93 -13.46 -7.37 5.00
CA PHE A 93 -12.35 -6.73 5.72
C PHE A 93 -12.82 -5.51 6.50
N LYS A 94 -12.15 -5.25 7.63
CA LYS A 94 -12.27 -3.96 8.33
C LYS A 94 -11.50 -2.90 7.56
N ILE A 95 -12.04 -1.70 7.47
CA ILE A 95 -11.43 -0.60 6.72
C ILE A 95 -11.35 0.62 7.62
N LYS A 96 -10.19 1.27 7.62
CA LYS A 96 -9.96 2.52 8.34
C LYS A 96 -9.51 3.60 7.37
N THR A 97 -10.25 4.69 7.32
CA THR A 97 -9.90 5.86 6.54
C THR A 97 -8.79 6.66 7.25
N ILE A 98 -7.60 6.74 6.64
CA ILE A 98 -6.40 7.39 7.19
C ILE A 98 -6.14 8.71 6.50
N SER A 99 -6.08 9.80 7.28
CA SER A 99 -5.61 11.09 6.78
C SER A 99 -4.14 11.25 7.01
N TRP A 100 -3.40 11.43 5.92
CA TRP A 100 -2.05 11.96 6.00
C TRP A 100 -2.12 13.48 5.98
N ASN A 101 -1.55 14.11 7.00
CA ASN A 101 -1.16 15.51 6.89
C ASN A 101 0.26 15.52 6.29
N TYR A 102 0.41 15.18 5.01
CA TYR A 102 1.67 15.47 4.32
C TYR A 102 1.77 17.00 4.20
N ARG A 103 2.62 17.62 5.03
CA ARG A 103 3.29 18.84 4.58
C ARG A 103 4.31 18.38 3.55
N SER A 104 3.99 18.55 2.27
CA SER A 104 5.04 18.50 1.27
C SER A 104 5.99 19.66 1.56
N ALA A 105 7.25 19.37 1.87
CA ALA A 105 8.25 20.40 2.19
C ALA A 105 8.46 21.40 1.04
N SER A 106 8.04 21.08 -0.18
CA SER A 106 8.19 21.92 -1.37
C SER A 106 7.01 22.87 -1.64
N CYS A 107 5.87 22.73 -0.94
CA CYS A 107 4.72 23.61 -1.16
C CYS A 107 3.96 23.87 0.16
N ASN A 108 3.84 25.15 0.53
CA ASN A 108 3.07 25.64 1.68
C ASN A 108 1.54 25.52 1.49
N VAL A 109 1.09 24.45 0.83
CA VAL A 109 -0.32 24.19 0.52
C VAL A 109 -0.77 22.96 1.31
N ASN A 110 -1.76 23.15 2.18
CA ASN A 110 -2.51 22.04 2.78
C ASN A 110 -3.64 21.67 1.81
N TYR A 111 -3.63 20.45 1.31
CA TYR A 111 -4.63 19.94 0.37
C TYR A 111 -5.83 19.31 1.11
N ASP A 112 -6.99 19.26 0.44
CA ASP A 112 -8.21 18.67 0.98
C ASP A 112 -8.01 17.18 1.35
N LYS A 113 -8.52 16.84 2.53
CA LYS A 113 -8.28 15.59 3.25
C LYS A 113 -9.13 14.45 2.70
N GLU A 114 -8.80 13.93 1.51
CA GLU A 114 -9.16 12.55 1.17
C GLU A 114 -8.00 11.59 1.45
N ARG A 115 -8.40 10.44 1.97
CA ARG A 115 -7.74 9.76 3.07
C ARG A 115 -7.69 8.29 2.71
N GLU A 116 -6.48 7.79 2.48
CA GLU A 116 -6.19 6.38 2.24
C GLU A 116 -7.17 5.45 2.97
N GLU A 117 -7.84 4.59 2.24
CA GLU A 117 -8.66 3.53 2.81
C GLU A 117 -7.74 2.37 3.13
N PHE A 118 -7.38 2.28 4.40
CA PHE A 118 -6.52 1.22 4.89
C PHE A 118 -7.35 -0.03 5.16
N VAL A 119 -7.23 -1.01 4.27
CA VAL A 119 -7.91 -2.30 4.39
C VAL A 119 -7.10 -3.18 5.35
N ILE A 120 -7.63 -3.42 6.54
CA ILE A 120 -6.92 -4.07 7.64
C ILE A 120 -6.93 -5.58 7.42
N SER A 121 -5.73 -6.13 7.31
CA SER A 121 -5.45 -7.56 7.25
C SER A 121 -5.23 -8.15 8.64
N ASN A 122 -4.47 -7.46 9.49
CA ASN A 122 -4.17 -7.89 10.85
C ASN A 122 -4.00 -6.69 11.79
N ILE A 123 -4.31 -6.89 13.08
CA ILE A 123 -4.01 -5.97 14.16
C ILE A 123 -3.01 -6.68 15.08
N MET A 124 -1.82 -6.12 15.22
CA MET A 124 -0.78 -6.69 16.07
C MET A 124 -1.08 -6.33 17.52
N SER A 125 -1.14 -7.34 18.38
CA SER A 125 -1.37 -7.15 19.83
C SER A 125 -0.19 -6.45 20.50
N GLN A 126 1.01 -6.63 19.95
CA GLN A 126 2.25 -6.06 20.46
C GLN A 126 2.33 -4.56 20.18
N THR A 127 2.92 -3.83 21.13
CA THR A 127 3.33 -2.43 21.01
C THR A 127 4.58 -2.32 20.15
N PHE A 128 4.95 -1.08 19.78
CA PHE A 128 6.21 -0.85 19.06
C PHE A 128 7.44 -1.35 19.83
N ASP A 129 7.47 -1.11 21.14
CA ASP A 129 8.63 -1.46 21.96
C ASP A 129 8.74 -2.98 22.12
N GLU A 130 7.64 -3.70 22.35
CA GLU A 130 7.63 -5.17 22.41
C GLU A 130 8.06 -5.83 21.08
N MET A 131 7.65 -5.27 19.93
CA MET A 131 8.11 -5.77 18.63
C MET A 131 9.58 -5.45 18.38
N LYS A 132 10.05 -4.31 18.88
CA LYS A 132 11.45 -3.93 18.78
C LYS A 132 12.30 -4.88 19.62
N GLU A 133 11.88 -5.21 20.83
CA GLU A 133 12.53 -6.21 21.71
C GLU A 133 12.54 -7.59 21.04
N GLU A 134 11.41 -8.10 20.53
CA GLU A 134 11.39 -9.40 19.81
C GLU A 134 12.30 -9.38 18.58
N TYR A 135 12.39 -8.25 17.86
CA TYR A 135 13.32 -8.12 16.74
C TYR A 135 14.78 -8.11 17.20
N GLU A 136 15.11 -7.32 18.23
CA GLU A 136 16.44 -7.21 18.81
C GLU A 136 16.91 -8.56 19.35
N GLU A 137 16.08 -9.29 20.11
CA GLU A 137 16.39 -10.65 20.60
C GLU A 137 16.76 -11.59 19.45
N ILE A 138 15.95 -11.62 18.38
CA ILE A 138 16.25 -12.54 17.28
C ILE A 138 17.48 -12.06 16.49
N THR A 139 17.70 -10.75 16.36
CA THR A 139 18.89 -10.25 15.66
C THR A 139 20.17 -10.35 16.48
N ASP A 140 20.12 -10.19 17.79
CA ASP A 140 21.29 -10.30 18.68
C ASP A 140 21.75 -11.76 18.72
N ASP A 141 20.83 -12.72 18.80
CA ASP A 141 21.14 -14.15 18.63
C ASP A 141 21.80 -14.45 17.27
N ILE A 142 21.42 -13.72 16.23
CA ILE A 142 22.00 -13.83 14.89
C ILE A 142 23.38 -13.17 14.84
N TYR A 143 23.55 -11.95 15.36
CA TYR A 143 24.80 -11.19 15.28
C TYR A 143 25.89 -11.77 16.19
N ASP A 144 25.55 -12.29 17.37
CA ASP A 144 26.49 -12.93 18.29
C ASP A 144 26.92 -14.34 17.81
N ASN A 145 26.09 -15.04 17.01
CA ASN A 145 26.39 -16.37 16.45
C ASN A 145 26.77 -16.37 14.96
N LYS A 146 27.70 -15.49 14.55
CA LYS A 146 28.23 -15.45 13.16
C LYS A 146 27.17 -15.24 12.06
N GLY A 147 26.10 -14.49 12.32
CA GLY A 147 25.21 -13.83 11.35
C GLY A 147 24.56 -14.72 10.30
N SER A 148 25.33 -15.12 9.29
CA SER A 148 24.87 -15.91 8.15
C SER A 148 24.44 -17.32 8.53
N GLU A 149 25.15 -18.00 9.45
CA GLU A 149 24.83 -19.39 9.83
C GLU A 149 23.51 -19.48 10.60
N ALA A 150 23.25 -18.54 11.51
CA ALA A 150 22.01 -18.45 12.27
C ALA A 150 20.80 -18.10 11.38
N LEU A 151 20.96 -17.13 10.46
CA LEU A 151 19.93 -16.79 9.48
C LEU A 151 19.61 -17.95 8.54
N GLU A 152 20.63 -18.70 8.12
CA GLU A 152 20.44 -19.84 7.22
C GLU A 152 19.81 -21.03 7.94
N LYS A 153 20.15 -21.26 9.21
CA LYS A 153 19.46 -22.22 10.08
C LYS A 153 17.99 -21.85 10.25
N TRP A 154 17.67 -20.59 10.59
CA TRP A 154 16.29 -20.10 10.67
C TRP A 154 15.53 -20.34 9.37
N ARG A 155 16.13 -19.97 8.23
CA ARG A 155 15.53 -20.15 6.92
C ARG A 155 15.27 -21.63 6.59
N LYS A 156 16.16 -22.53 6.99
CA LYS A 156 15.96 -23.98 6.83
C LYS A 156 14.83 -24.51 7.73
N GLU A 157 14.75 -24.05 8.97
CA GLU A 157 13.75 -24.52 9.95
C GLU A 157 12.35 -23.96 9.65
N ASN A 158 12.26 -22.70 9.24
CA ASN A 158 10.98 -22.00 9.04
C ASN A 158 10.58 -21.88 7.57
N GLY A 159 11.44 -22.30 6.64
CA GLY A 159 11.21 -22.20 5.20
C GLY A 159 11.18 -20.77 4.63
N MET A 160 11.50 -19.76 5.44
CA MET A 160 11.50 -18.36 5.02
C MET A 160 12.46 -17.50 5.82
N ASP A 161 12.79 -16.35 5.26
CA ASP A 161 13.58 -15.32 5.90
C ASP A 161 12.82 -14.71 7.10
N ILE A 162 13.52 -14.33 8.15
CA ILE A 162 12.94 -13.72 9.35
C ILE A 162 12.15 -12.44 9.05
N ILE A 163 12.65 -11.61 8.12
CA ILE A 163 11.96 -10.39 7.71
C ILE A 163 10.65 -10.76 7.01
N GLU A 164 10.66 -11.83 6.22
CA GLU A 164 9.48 -12.32 5.52
C GLU A 164 8.46 -12.97 6.45
N TYR A 165 8.92 -13.74 7.44
CA TYR A 165 8.09 -14.25 8.53
C TYR A 165 7.36 -13.10 9.22
N TRP A 166 8.11 -12.08 9.63
CA TRP A 166 7.53 -10.91 10.27
C TRP A 166 6.51 -10.22 9.38
N LYS A 167 6.81 -10.02 8.09
CA LYS A 167 5.87 -9.43 7.12
C LYS A 167 4.55 -10.20 7.06
N ARG A 168 4.59 -11.53 7.10
CA ARG A 168 3.42 -12.42 6.96
C ARG A 168 2.70 -12.79 8.26
N LYS A 169 3.32 -12.57 9.43
CA LYS A 169 2.77 -12.98 10.75
C LYS A 169 1.32 -12.50 10.93
N GLY A 170 0.39 -13.46 10.93
CA GLY A 170 -1.04 -13.26 11.17
C GLY A 170 -1.79 -12.47 10.09
N THR A 171 -1.20 -12.23 8.91
CA THR A 171 -1.88 -11.47 7.85
C THR A 171 -2.82 -12.34 7.02
N LYS A 172 -3.98 -11.78 6.69
CA LYS A 172 -4.84 -12.25 5.61
C LYS A 172 -4.32 -11.74 4.26
N SER A 173 -4.66 -12.45 3.20
CA SER A 173 -4.42 -12.04 1.81
C SER A 173 -5.73 -11.73 1.08
N ILE A 174 -5.67 -10.87 0.07
CA ILE A 174 -6.78 -10.60 -0.86
C ILE A 174 -6.64 -11.58 -2.04
N SER A 175 -7.64 -12.44 -2.26
CA SER A 175 -7.71 -13.31 -3.44
C SER A 175 -8.06 -12.51 -4.70
N LEU A 176 -7.22 -12.56 -5.72
CA LEU A 176 -7.46 -11.83 -6.96
C LEU A 176 -8.72 -12.32 -7.67
N ASP A 177 -8.97 -13.64 -7.72
CA ASP A 177 -10.15 -14.22 -8.36
C ASP A 177 -11.47 -13.68 -7.78
N LYS A 178 -11.48 -13.41 -6.47
CA LYS A 178 -12.68 -12.95 -5.77
C LYS A 178 -12.88 -11.43 -5.89
N TYR A 179 -11.80 -10.66 -5.77
CA TYR A 179 -11.91 -9.22 -5.55
C TYR A 179 -11.41 -8.36 -6.72
N LEU A 180 -10.52 -8.86 -7.58
CA LEU A 180 -9.93 -8.08 -8.67
C LEU A 180 -10.95 -7.89 -9.79
N LYS A 181 -11.06 -6.66 -10.30
CA LYS A 181 -11.97 -6.29 -11.39
C LYS A 181 -11.26 -5.69 -12.60
N GLY A 182 -10.04 -5.19 -12.42
CA GLY A 182 -9.27 -4.63 -13.52
C GLY A 182 -7.80 -4.44 -13.17
N ILE A 183 -6.96 -4.49 -14.20
CA ILE A 183 -5.54 -4.16 -14.14
C ILE A 183 -5.24 -3.11 -15.19
N PHE A 184 -4.48 -2.09 -14.81
CA PHE A 184 -4.11 -0.95 -15.65
C PHE A 184 -2.61 -0.73 -15.58
N ILE A 185 -1.98 -0.41 -16.72
CA ILE A 185 -0.54 -0.13 -16.79
C ILE A 185 -0.33 1.36 -17.08
N SER A 186 0.58 2.01 -16.36
CA SER A 186 1.07 3.34 -16.74
C SER A 186 1.81 3.27 -18.07
N LYS A 187 1.41 4.10 -19.02
CA LYS A 187 2.11 4.32 -20.28
C LYS A 187 3.58 4.68 -20.03
N GLU A 188 3.81 5.68 -19.18
CA GLU A 188 5.13 6.23 -18.91
C GLU A 188 6.05 5.16 -18.31
N THR A 189 5.51 4.35 -17.39
CA THR A 189 6.25 3.22 -16.85
C THR A 189 6.52 2.19 -17.93
N TYR A 190 5.50 1.81 -18.71
CA TYR A 190 5.66 0.83 -19.77
C TYR A 190 6.75 1.26 -20.77
N GLU A 191 6.80 2.55 -21.13
CA GLU A 191 7.83 3.13 -21.98
C GLU A 191 9.22 3.10 -21.33
N ILE A 192 9.34 3.48 -20.05
CA ILE A 192 10.61 3.44 -19.29
C ILE A 192 11.23 2.04 -19.27
N TYR A 193 10.40 1.01 -19.13
CA TYR A 193 10.86 -0.39 -19.11
C TYR A 193 10.83 -1.04 -20.51
N GLU A 194 10.53 -0.27 -21.56
CA GLU A 194 10.38 -0.76 -22.95
C GLU A 194 9.43 -1.96 -23.07
N GLY A 195 8.40 -2.01 -22.23
CA GLY A 195 7.44 -3.11 -22.13
C GLY A 195 7.97 -4.39 -21.47
N LYS A 196 9.26 -4.46 -21.10
CA LYS A 196 9.84 -5.66 -20.48
C LYS A 196 9.25 -5.92 -19.11
N GLY A 197 8.76 -7.14 -18.88
CA GLY A 197 8.19 -7.57 -17.61
C GLY A 197 6.70 -7.28 -17.43
N PHE A 198 6.03 -6.76 -18.47
CA PHE A 198 4.58 -6.51 -18.47
C PHE A 198 3.79 -7.62 -19.17
N GLU A 199 4.44 -8.62 -19.75
CA GLU A 199 3.80 -9.66 -20.56
C GLU A 199 2.74 -10.43 -19.77
N ALA A 200 3.01 -10.71 -18.48
CA ALA A 200 2.05 -11.38 -17.60
C ALA A 200 0.80 -10.52 -17.34
N VAL A 201 0.94 -9.19 -17.34
CA VAL A 201 -0.18 -8.26 -17.14
C VAL A 201 -0.99 -8.13 -18.41
N GLU A 202 -0.35 -7.88 -19.55
CA GLU A 202 -1.02 -7.66 -20.83
C GLU A 202 -1.85 -8.87 -21.27
N ASN A 203 -1.37 -10.08 -20.95
CA ASN A 203 -2.08 -11.32 -21.25
C ASN A 203 -3.15 -11.70 -20.21
N HIS A 204 -3.27 -10.95 -19.11
CA HIS A 204 -4.23 -11.27 -18.06
C HIS A 204 -5.66 -10.91 -18.50
N PRO A 205 -6.69 -11.77 -18.28
CA PRO A 205 -8.06 -11.51 -18.74
C PRO A 205 -8.73 -10.27 -18.12
N LEU A 206 -8.22 -9.82 -16.96
CA LEU A 206 -8.66 -8.59 -16.31
C LEU A 206 -7.85 -7.34 -16.70
N PHE A 207 -6.89 -7.44 -17.62
CA PHE A 207 -6.23 -6.27 -18.17
C PHE A 207 -7.22 -5.38 -18.91
N LYS A 208 -7.23 -4.09 -18.58
CA LYS A 208 -8.18 -3.11 -19.13
C LYS A 208 -7.52 -2.10 -20.07
N GLY A 209 -6.20 -1.98 -20.03
CA GLY A 209 -5.46 -1.10 -20.93
C GLY A 209 -4.48 -0.19 -20.21
N PHE A 210 -4.03 0.81 -20.94
CA PHE A 210 -3.01 1.75 -20.50
C PHE A 210 -3.60 3.06 -20.03
N ILE A 211 -2.91 3.72 -19.12
CA ILE A 211 -3.29 5.01 -18.53
C ILE A 211 -2.09 5.97 -18.58
N SER A 212 -2.34 7.27 -18.73
CA SER A 212 -1.28 8.29 -18.56
C SER A 212 -1.20 8.74 -17.10
N GLN A 213 -0.04 8.56 -16.48
CA GLN A 213 0.26 9.08 -15.13
C GLN A 213 0.30 10.59 -15.12
N ASP A 214 0.86 11.23 -16.15
CA ASP A 214 0.98 12.68 -16.18
C ASP A 214 -0.39 13.34 -16.23
N GLU A 215 -1.28 12.85 -17.09
CA GLU A 215 -2.66 13.34 -17.13
C GLU A 215 -3.40 13.06 -15.82
N ALA A 216 -3.19 11.89 -15.19
CA ALA A 216 -3.79 11.56 -13.90
C ALA A 216 -3.31 12.51 -12.79
N ARG A 217 -2.01 12.79 -12.72
CA ARG A 217 -1.41 13.74 -11.76
C ARG A 217 -1.97 15.14 -11.95
N GLU A 218 -2.06 15.61 -13.19
CA GLU A 218 -2.66 16.92 -13.49
C GLU A 218 -4.12 17.00 -13.05
N ARG A 219 -4.93 15.98 -13.36
CA ARG A 219 -6.35 15.94 -12.96
C ARG A 219 -6.49 15.92 -11.45
N HIS A 220 -5.71 15.09 -10.77
CA HIS A 220 -5.69 15.03 -9.31
C HIS A 220 -5.31 16.40 -8.73
N GLN A 221 -4.22 17.03 -9.19
CA GLN A 221 -3.82 18.37 -8.76
C GLN A 221 -4.90 19.44 -8.98
N LYS A 222 -5.57 19.43 -10.14
CA LYS A 222 -6.67 20.36 -10.46
C LYS A 222 -7.90 20.13 -9.57
N SER A 223 -8.17 18.90 -9.15
CA SER A 223 -9.28 18.56 -8.26
C SER A 223 -9.04 18.97 -6.80
N MET A 224 -7.77 19.06 -6.39
CA MET A 224 -7.41 19.50 -5.05
C MET A 224 -7.68 21.00 -4.87
N LYS A 225 -8.63 21.35 -4.01
CA LYS A 225 -8.86 22.75 -3.66
C LYS A 225 -7.78 23.23 -2.69
N PRO A 226 -7.12 24.37 -2.95
CA PRO A 226 -6.17 24.93 -2.00
C PRO A 226 -6.92 25.42 -0.75
N TYR A 227 -6.50 24.96 0.42
CA TYR A 227 -7.02 25.47 1.68
C TYR A 227 -6.33 26.80 2.03
N VAL A 228 -7.00 27.93 1.80
CA VAL A 228 -6.50 29.23 2.27
C VAL A 228 -6.81 29.36 3.76
N TYR A 229 -5.77 29.30 4.60
CA TYR A 229 -5.91 29.71 6.00
C TYR A 229 -6.25 31.20 6.01
N ARG A 230 -7.52 31.53 6.28
CA ARG A 230 -7.82 32.85 6.85
C ARG A 230 -7.23 32.85 8.24
N LEU A 231 -6.01 33.36 8.37
CA LEU A 231 -5.48 33.79 9.66
C LEU A 231 -6.51 34.78 10.21
N LYS A 232 -7.29 34.36 11.21
CA LYS A 232 -8.04 35.30 12.03
C LYS A 232 -6.98 36.17 12.71
N LYS A 233 -6.89 37.42 12.28
CA LYS A 233 -6.15 38.47 12.97
C LYS A 233 -6.75 38.71 14.34
#